data_AF-A0A9D9CRC5-F1
#
_entry.id   AF-A0A9D9CRC5-F1
#
_cell.length_a   1.000
_cell.length_b   1.000
_cell.length_c   1.000
_cell.angle_alpha   90.00
_cell.angle_beta   90.00
_cell.angle_gamma   90.00
#
_symmetry.space_group_name_H-M   'P 1'
#
loop_
_entity.id
_entity.type
_entity.pdbx_description
1 polymer ?
#
loop_
_entity_poly.entity_id
_entity_poly.type
_entity_poly.pdbx_seq_one_letter_code
_entity_poly.pdbx_strand_id
1 'polypeptide(L)' 'RYYYGEGVEKNYTEAVKWYRKAADKGHLDAQYNLGNRYYNGEGVEKNYTEAVKWYRKAADKGHSNAKNTLKQLGIQ' A
#
# COMPACT_ATOMS: atom_id res chain seq x y z
N ARG A 1 6.73 28.15 -13.49
CA ARG A 1 7.13 26.73 -13.30
C ARG A 1 6.20 26.17 -12.24
N TYR A 2 5.30 25.26 -12.61
CA TYR A 2 4.34 24.68 -11.68
C TYR A 2 5.03 23.59 -10.85
N TYR A 3 5.06 23.77 -9.53
CA TYR A 3 5.59 22.85 -8.53
C TYR A 3 4.66 21.63 -8.36
N TYR A 4 4.53 20.82 -9.40
CA TYR A 4 3.64 19.64 -9.38
C TYR A 4 4.14 18.49 -8.49
N GLY A 5 5.38 18.55 -7.98
CA GLY A 5 5.94 17.54 -7.09
C GLY A 5 5.54 17.71 -5.63
N GLU A 6 5.72 18.91 -5.07
CA GLU A 6 5.61 19.11 -3.61
C GLU A 6 4.18 18.92 -3.08
N GLY A 7 3.15 19.38 -3.82
CA GLY A 7 1.76 19.22 -3.41
C GLY A 7 1.27 17.77 -3.50
N VAL A 8 1.70 17.04 -4.54
CA VAL A 8 1.30 15.65 -4.80
C VAL A 8 1.98 14.71 -3.81
N GLU A 9 3.27 14.90 -3.54
CA GLU A 9 4.03 14.12 -2.56
C GLU A 9 3.49 14.32 -1.12
N LYS A 10 3.13 15.55 -0.76
CA LYS A 10 2.48 15.85 0.53
C LYS A 10 1.14 15.11 0.67
N ASN A 11 0.34 15.08 -0.40
CA ASN A 11 -0.94 14.37 -0.39
C ASN A 11 -0.76 12.85 -0.26
N TYR A 12 0.24 12.26 -0.93
CA TYR A 12 0.54 10.84 -0.75
C TYR A 12 1.01 10.51 0.66
N THR A 13 1.87 11.35 1.23
CA THR A 13 2.37 11.16 2.61
C THR A 13 1.23 11.17 3.62
N GLU A 14 0.27 12.08 3.44
CA GLU A 14 -0.90 12.13 4.31
C GLU A 14 -1.86 10.94 4.07
N ALA A 15 -2.08 10.55 2.81
CA ALA A 15 -2.88 9.39 2.46
C ALA A 15 -2.32 8.10 3.08
N VAL A 16 -1.00 7.91 3.05
CA VAL A 16 -0.32 6.77 3.70
C VAL A 16 -0.65 6.71 5.18
N LYS A 17 -0.65 7.84 5.91
CA LYS A 17 -0.97 7.85 7.34
C LYS A 17 -2.40 7.37 7.58
N TRP A 18 -3.36 7.78 6.76
CA TRP A 18 -4.74 7.33 6.86
C TRP A 18 -4.90 5.86 6.50
N TYR A 19 -4.25 5.39 5.42
CA TYR A 19 -4.24 3.98 5.07
C TYR A 19 -3.62 3.13 6.18
N ARG A 20 -2.52 3.58 6.81
CA ARG A 20 -1.92 2.86 7.94
C ARG A 20 -2.88 2.72 9.11
N LYS A 21 -3.52 3.81 9.55
CA LYS A 21 -4.52 3.75 10.64
C LYS A 21 -5.66 2.78 10.34
N ALA A 22 -6.17 2.76 9.10
CA ALA A 22 -7.24 1.85 8.71
C ALA A 22 -6.74 0.39 8.53
N ALA A 23 -5.54 0.21 7.99
CA ALA A 23 -4.89 -1.08 7.80
C ALA A 23 -4.59 -1.77 9.14
N ASP A 24 -4.17 -1.00 10.15
CA ASP A 24 -3.94 -1.46 11.52
C ASP A 24 -5.25 -1.91 12.20
N LYS A 25 -6.38 -1.30 11.84
CA LYS A 25 -7.72 -1.73 12.26
C LYS A 25 -8.26 -2.94 11.46
N GLY A 26 -7.48 -3.45 10.52
CA GLY A 26 -7.84 -4.63 9.73
C GLY A 26 -8.67 -4.34 8.48
N HIS A 27 -8.79 -3.09 8.04
CA HIS A 27 -9.49 -2.75 6.80
C HIS A 27 -8.71 -3.28 5.59
N LEU A 28 -9.30 -4.23 4.85
CA LEU A 28 -8.61 -4.98 3.81
C LEU A 28 -8.15 -4.09 2.66
N ASP A 29 -9.00 -3.18 2.17
CA ASP A 29 -8.61 -2.27 1.10
C ASP A 29 -7.50 -1.32 1.54
N ALA A 30 -7.45 -0.95 2.82
CA ALA A 30 -6.42 -0.06 3.34
C ALA A 30 -5.08 -0.80 3.45
N GLN A 31 -5.10 -2.08 3.86
CA GLN A 31 -3.92 -2.94 3.83
C GLN A 31 -3.40 -3.08 2.39
N TYR A 32 -4.27 -3.38 1.43
CA TYR A 32 -3.90 -3.48 0.02
C TYR A 32 -3.33 -2.16 -0.53
N ASN A 33 -4.01 -1.04 -0.29
CA ASN A 33 -3.57 0.27 -0.76
C ASN A 33 -2.25 0.70 -0.10
N LEU A 34 -2.04 0.42 1.18
CA LEU A 34 -0.77 0.69 1.84
C LEU A 34 0.37 -0.15 1.21
N GLY A 35 0.07 -1.40 0.85
CA GLY A 35 0.98 -2.22 0.06
C GLY A 35 1.37 -1.57 -1.27
N ASN A 36 0.39 -1.03 -2.02
CA ASN A 36 0.64 -0.31 -3.27
C ASN A 36 1.53 0.93 -3.06
N ARG A 37 1.32 1.70 -1.99
CA ARG A 37 2.16 2.87 -1.68
C ARG A 37 3.60 2.48 -1.42
N TYR A 38 3.84 1.40 -0.68
CA TYR A 38 5.17 0.85 -0.48
C TYR A 38 5.79 0.27 -1.76
N TYR A 39 5.00 -0.36 -2.62
CA TYR A 39 5.47 -0.90 -3.89
C TYR A 39 5.90 0.20 -4.87
N ASN A 40 5.18 1.32 -4.90
CA ASN A 40 5.44 2.44 -5.80
C ASN A 40 6.40 3.49 -5.22
N GLY A 41 6.56 3.55 -3.89
CA GLY A 41 7.29 4.63 -3.22
C GLY A 41 6.51 5.95 -3.18
N GLU A 42 5.18 5.87 -3.06
CA GLU A 42 4.30 7.04 -3.10
C GLU A 42 3.93 7.49 -1.69
N GLY A 43 4.53 8.59 -1.23
CA GLY A 43 4.32 9.10 0.13
C GLY A 43 4.97 8.26 1.24
N VAL A 44 5.72 7.22 0.84
CA VAL A 44 6.61 6.40 1.65
C VAL A 44 7.82 6.02 0.83
N GLU A 45 8.92 5.71 1.51
CA GLU A 45 10.04 5.05 0.86
C GLU A 45 9.59 3.72 0.25
N LYS A 46 10.01 3.48 -0.99
CA LYS A 46 9.71 2.26 -1.72
C LYS A 46 10.29 1.05 -0.99
N ASN A 47 9.44 0.11 -0.59
CA ASN A 47 9.84 -1.08 0.15
C ASN A 47 8.97 -2.28 -0.24
N TYR A 48 9.52 -3.16 -1.09
CA TYR A 48 8.81 -4.35 -1.55
C TYR A 48 8.50 -5.34 -0.43
N THR A 49 9.38 -5.47 0.56
CA THR A 49 9.16 -6.37 1.70
C THR A 49 7.94 -5.93 2.51
N GLU A 50 7.83 -4.63 2.80
CA GLU A 50 6.68 -4.10 3.53
C GLU A 50 5.41 -4.15 2.66
N ALA A 51 5.52 -3.91 1.34
CA ALA A 51 4.40 -4.09 0.41
C ALA A 51 3.81 -5.51 0.46
N VAL A 52 4.67 -6.53 0.32
CA VAL A 52 4.28 -7.94 0.37
C VAL A 52 3.65 -8.30 1.71
N LYS A 53 4.18 -7.79 2.82
CA LYS A 53 3.63 -8.02 4.16
C LYS A 53 2.19 -7.48 4.27
N TRP A 54 1.92 -6.31 3.73
CA TRP A 54 0.56 -5.75 3.71
C TRP A 54 -0.37 -6.50 2.77
N TYR A 55 0.10 -6.92 1.59
CA TYR A 55 -0.68 -7.78 0.70
C TYR A 55 -1.02 -9.12 1.35
N ARG A 56 -0.07 -9.77 2.04
CA ARG A 56 -0.32 -11.03 2.77
C ARG A 56 -1.40 -10.86 3.83
N LYS A 57 -1.28 -9.84 4.69
CA LYS A 57 -2.32 -9.53 5.69
C LYS A 57 -3.73 -9.40 5.11
N ALA A 58 -3.86 -8.74 3.95
CA ALA A 58 -5.14 -8.58 3.27
C ALA A 58 -5.60 -9.90 2.62
N ALA A 59 -4.70 -10.61 1.96
CA ALA A 59 -4.95 -11.88 1.27
C ALA A 59 -5.38 -12.98 2.25
N ASP A 60 -4.74 -13.07 3.42
CA ASP A 60 -5.05 -14.04 4.48
C ASP A 60 -6.49 -13.88 4.98
N LYS A 61 -7.03 -12.65 4.91
CA LYS A 61 -8.41 -12.33 5.27
C LYS A 61 -9.39 -12.35 4.09
N GLY A 62 -8.96 -12.86 2.93
CA GLY A 62 -9.83 -13.07 1.78
C GLY A 62 -9.84 -11.95 0.74
N HIS A 63 -8.98 -10.93 0.83
CA HIS A 63 -8.96 -9.85 -0.15
C HIS A 63 -8.47 -10.31 -1.53
N SER A 64 -9.37 -10.39 -2.51
CA SER A 64 -9.11 -10.97 -3.84
C SER A 64 -7.98 -10.26 -4.61
N ASN A 65 -7.95 -8.93 -4.59
CA ASN A 65 -6.90 -8.19 -5.31
C ASN A 65 -5.52 -8.43 -4.69
N ALA A 66 -5.45 -8.55 -3.37
CA ALA A 66 -4.17 -8.83 -2.70
C ALA A 66 -3.67 -10.24 -3.02
N LYS A 67 -4.57 -11.24 -3.04
CA LYS A 67 -4.24 -12.61 -3.48
C LYS A 67 -3.73 -12.62 -4.92
N ASN A 68 -4.42 -11.93 -5.83
CA ASN A 68 -4.01 -11.85 -7.23
C ASN A 68 -2.66 -11.16 -7.39
N THR A 69 -2.43 -10.07 -6.67
CA THR A 69 -1.13 -9.38 -6.67
C THR A 69 0.00 -10.27 -6.16
N LEU A 70 -0.19 -11.00 -5.05
CA LEU A 70 0.82 -11.95 -4.56
C LEU A 70 1.12 -13.04 -5.59
N LYS A 71 0.09 -13.61 -6.22
CA LYS A 71 0.24 -14.60 -7.29
C LYS A 71 1.02 -14.05 -8.48
N GLN A 72 0.74 -12.82 -8.90
CA GLN A 72 1.48 -12.13 -9.98
C GLN A 72 2.94 -11.86 -9.61
N LEU A 73 3.23 -11.61 -8.33
CA LEU A 73 4.59 -11.46 -7.81
C LEU A 73 5.32 -12.80 -7.61
N GLY A 74 4.67 -13.94 -7.89
CA GLY A 74 5.24 -15.27 -7.67
C GLY A 74 5.33 -15.66 -6.19
N ILE A 75 4.56 -15.01 -5.33
CA ILE A 75 4.54 -15.22 -3.88
C ILE A 75 3.29 -16.05 -3.55
N GLN A 76 3.50 -17.30 -3.16
CA GLN A 76 2.47 -18.23 -2.67
C GLN A 76 2.42 -18.23 -1.15
#